data_AF-A0A3B8SVQ2-F1
#
_entry.id   AF-A0A3B8SVQ2-F1
#
_cell.length_a   1.000
_cell.length_b   1.000
_cell.length_c   1.000
_cell.angle_alpha   90.00
_cell.angle_beta   90.00
_cell.angle_gamma   90.00
#
_symmetry.space_group_name_H-M   'P 1'
#
loop_
_entity.id
_entity.type
_entity.pdbx_description
1 polymer ?
#
loop_
_entity_poly.entity_id
_entity_poly.type
_entity_poly.pdbx_seq_one_letter_code
_entity_poly.pdbx_strand_id
1 'polypeptide(L)'
;MEGDYMKLKRIGAYFIDVFIIAIISSFISLIPIFGENAKKNEEFSNYVLNEILGTGSGEINEEEIKDKTYEYEKDTIMSSILSLGVTVAYFGVYGYFFKGQTLGKKVLKIQIVPNNDGEELNPGLFMLREIIKNNSIFELANLIVLSVCSKSLYFSLNGIISTAGDIVLLLIIGTMIFRDDERGLHDVICKTKVIDLKEENSN
;
A
#
# COMPACT_ATOMS: atom_id res chain seq x y z
N MET A 1 5.10 1.40 -29.31
CA MET A 1 5.03 0.01 -28.79
C MET A 1 5.96 -0.20 -27.60
N GLU A 2 7.11 0.49 -27.52
CA GLU A 2 8.08 0.35 -26.42
C GLU A 2 7.55 0.88 -25.07
N GLY A 3 6.89 2.06 -25.06
CA GLY A 3 6.30 2.63 -23.85
C GLY A 3 5.16 1.81 -23.24
N ASP A 4 4.23 1.29 -24.07
CA ASP A 4 3.14 0.44 -23.58
C ASP A 4 3.66 -0.84 -22.91
N TYR A 5 4.79 -1.38 -23.38
CA TYR A 5 5.41 -2.56 -22.80
C TYR A 5 5.99 -2.28 -21.42
N MET A 6 6.60 -1.10 -21.21
CA MET A 6 7.13 -0.70 -19.90
C MET A 6 6.03 -0.47 -18.87
N LYS A 7 4.92 0.16 -19.26
CA LYS A 7 3.73 0.29 -18.41
C LYS A 7 3.22 -1.08 -17.94
N LEU A 8 3.10 -2.05 -18.85
CA LEU A 8 2.67 -3.41 -18.52
C LEU A 8 3.62 -4.11 -17.56
N LYS A 9 4.94 -3.96 -17.76
CA LYS A 9 5.94 -4.53 -16.84
C LYS A 9 5.85 -3.93 -15.44
N ARG A 10 5.63 -2.62 -15.32
CA ARG A 10 5.45 -1.95 -14.02
C ARG A 10 4.20 -2.49 -13.29
N ILE A 11 3.09 -2.60 -14.00
CA ILE A 11 1.82 -3.14 -13.47
C ILE A 11 2.00 -4.61 -13.06
N GLY A 12 2.59 -5.44 -13.92
CA GLY A 12 2.85 -6.84 -13.61
C GLY A 12 3.76 -7.03 -12.40
N ALA A 13 4.78 -6.17 -12.24
CA ALA A 13 5.71 -6.26 -11.12
C ALA A 13 4.98 -5.96 -9.81
N TYR A 14 4.08 -4.98 -9.83
CA TYR A 14 3.23 -4.64 -8.69
C TYR A 14 2.32 -5.80 -8.29
N PHE A 15 1.66 -6.46 -9.24
CA PHE A 15 0.82 -7.64 -8.94
C PHE A 15 1.61 -8.79 -8.31
N ILE A 16 2.81 -9.08 -8.85
CA ILE A 16 3.69 -10.11 -8.27
C ILE A 16 4.11 -9.72 -6.85
N ASP A 17 4.49 -8.45 -6.64
CA ASP A 17 4.90 -7.95 -5.33
C ASP A 17 3.74 -8.03 -4.30
N VAL A 18 2.52 -7.66 -4.69
CA VAL A 18 1.32 -7.78 -3.84
C VAL A 18 1.05 -9.23 -3.47
N PHE A 19 1.19 -10.16 -4.42
CA PHE A 19 1.04 -11.59 -4.16
C PHE A 19 2.07 -12.10 -3.15
N ILE A 20 3.32 -11.64 -3.24
CA ILE A 20 4.38 -11.99 -2.29
C ILE A 20 4.08 -11.45 -0.89
N ILE A 21 3.64 -10.19 -0.79
CA ILE A 21 3.23 -9.62 0.50
C ILE A 21 2.06 -10.40 1.09
N ALA A 22 1.06 -10.79 0.29
CA ALA A 22 -0.06 -11.60 0.77
C ALA A 22 0.41 -12.94 1.36
N ILE A 23 1.38 -13.59 0.72
CA ILE A 23 2.01 -14.82 1.25
C ILE A 23 2.71 -14.54 2.59
N ILE A 24 3.54 -13.49 2.66
CA ILE A 24 4.26 -13.11 3.88
C ILE A 24 3.27 -12.82 5.02
N SER A 25 2.23 -12.03 4.76
CA SER A 25 1.19 -11.71 5.73
C SER A 25 0.45 -12.96 6.19
N SER A 26 0.16 -13.91 5.29
CA SER A 26 -0.47 -15.19 5.66
C SER A 26 0.38 -15.99 6.65
N PHE A 27 1.70 -16.03 6.46
CA PHE A 27 2.61 -16.68 7.42
C PHE A 27 2.65 -15.97 8.76
N ILE A 28 2.60 -14.64 8.75
CA ILE A 28 2.57 -13.84 9.98
C ILE A 28 1.29 -14.12 10.78
N SER A 29 0.14 -14.25 10.11
CA SER A 29 -1.14 -14.58 10.76
C SER A 29 -1.15 -15.95 11.44
N LEU A 30 -0.25 -16.88 11.08
CA LEU A 30 -0.12 -18.18 11.76
C LEU A 30 0.55 -18.07 13.15
N ILE A 31 1.24 -16.97 13.43
CA ILE A 31 1.88 -16.78 14.74
C ILE A 31 0.76 -16.55 15.77
N PRO A 32 0.73 -17.30 16.90
CA PRO A 32 -0.40 -17.25 17.86
C PRO A 32 -0.75 -15.86 18.40
N ILE A 33 0.24 -14.97 18.51
CA ILE A 33 0.06 -13.57 18.92
C ILE A 33 -0.85 -12.81 17.95
N PHE A 34 -0.90 -13.20 16.68
CA PHE A 34 -1.70 -12.57 15.63
C PHE A 34 -2.92 -13.41 15.21
N GLY A 35 -2.98 -14.70 15.58
CA GLY A 35 -4.09 -15.59 15.25
C GLY A 35 -5.44 -15.19 15.88
N GLU A 36 -5.42 -14.46 17.01
CA GLU A 36 -6.63 -13.92 17.63
C GLU A 36 -7.33 -12.87 16.74
N ASN A 37 -6.56 -12.11 15.97
CA ASN A 37 -7.08 -11.09 15.07
C ASN A 37 -7.87 -11.69 13.90
N ALA A 38 -7.50 -12.89 13.44
CA ALA A 38 -8.23 -13.59 12.39
C ALA A 38 -9.65 -13.96 12.83
N LYS A 39 -9.82 -14.42 14.08
CA LYS A 39 -11.13 -14.73 14.66
C LYS A 39 -11.99 -13.47 14.82
N LYS A 40 -11.41 -12.39 15.35
CA LYS A 40 -12.11 -11.11 15.51
C LYS A 40 -12.59 -10.55 14.17
N ASN A 41 -11.80 -10.70 13.11
CA ASN A 41 -12.18 -10.29 11.76
C ASN A 41 -13.35 -11.12 11.20
N GLU A 42 -13.36 -12.43 11.43
CA GLU A 42 -14.48 -13.29 11.05
C GLU A 42 -15.77 -12.94 11.83
N GLU A 43 -15.67 -12.73 13.14
CA GLU A 43 -16.79 -12.31 13.99
C GLU A 43 -17.39 -10.97 13.54
N PHE A 44 -16.54 -9.96 13.29
CA PHE A 44 -16.97 -8.66 12.80
C PHE A 44 -17.61 -8.75 11.40
N SER A 45 -17.00 -9.51 10.48
CA SER A 45 -17.53 -9.71 9.13
C SER A 45 -18.91 -10.37 9.15
N ASN A 46 -19.08 -11.41 9.98
CA ASN A 46 -20.35 -12.09 10.16
C ASN A 46 -21.41 -11.18 10.80
N TYR A 47 -21.02 -10.33 11.76
CA TYR A 47 -21.91 -9.33 12.34
C TYR A 47 -22.44 -8.37 11.28
N VAL A 48 -21.55 -7.74 10.50
CA VAL A 48 -21.93 -6.79 9.44
C VAL A 48 -22.83 -7.47 8.40
N LEU A 49 -22.50 -8.69 8.00
CA LEU A 49 -23.30 -9.46 7.05
C LEU A 49 -24.70 -9.75 7.59
N ASN A 50 -24.82 -10.16 8.87
CA ASN A 50 -26.10 -10.42 9.51
C ASN A 50 -26.93 -9.15 9.71
N GLU A 51 -26.32 -8.00 9.99
CA GLU A 51 -27.03 -6.72 10.10
C GLU A 51 -27.59 -6.28 8.74
N ILE A 52 -26.82 -6.46 7.66
CA ILE A 52 -27.24 -6.13 6.29
C ILE A 52 -28.32 -7.10 5.77
N LEU A 53 -28.18 -8.41 6.03
CA LEU A 53 -29.10 -9.42 5.50
C LEU A 53 -30.30 -9.73 6.41
N GLY A 54 -30.12 -9.61 7.73
CA GLY A 54 -31.08 -10.03 8.75
C GLY A 54 -32.12 -8.99 9.10
N THR A 55 -31.92 -7.72 8.73
CA THR A 55 -32.87 -6.65 9.06
C THR A 55 -34.22 -6.84 8.39
N GLY A 56 -34.33 -7.43 7.19
CA GLY A 56 -35.61 -7.71 6.50
C GLY A 56 -36.50 -6.49 6.18
N SER A 57 -36.23 -5.36 6.82
CA SER A 57 -36.90 -4.06 6.80
C SER A 57 -36.07 -3.01 6.05
N GLY A 58 -34.80 -3.29 5.75
CA GLY A 58 -33.87 -2.34 5.13
C GLY A 58 -33.39 -1.21 6.06
N GLU A 59 -33.77 -1.21 7.34
CA GLU A 59 -33.29 -0.23 8.33
C GLU A 59 -32.02 -0.75 8.99
N ILE A 60 -30.89 -0.12 8.67
CA ILE A 60 -29.57 -0.43 9.23
C ILE A 60 -29.33 0.45 10.47
N ASN A 61 -28.94 -0.14 11.60
CA ASN A 61 -28.53 0.64 12.77
C ASN A 61 -27.12 1.22 12.57
N GLU A 62 -27.05 2.37 11.89
CA GLU A 62 -25.77 3.02 11.54
C GLU A 62 -24.88 3.33 12.76
N GLU A 63 -25.48 3.69 13.89
CA GLU A 63 -24.73 4.05 15.10
C GLU A 63 -24.03 2.82 15.70
N GLU A 64 -24.74 1.70 15.79
CA GLU A 64 -24.21 0.44 16.30
C GLU A 64 -23.13 -0.15 15.37
N ILE A 65 -23.31 -0.04 14.05
CA ILE A 65 -22.27 -0.39 13.09
C ILE A 65 -21.02 0.47 13.29
N LYS A 66 -21.19 1.79 13.47
CA LYS A 66 -20.04 2.69 13.71
C LYS A 66 -19.33 2.36 15.02
N ASP A 67 -20.06 1.98 16.06
CA ASP A 67 -19.47 1.53 17.33
C ASP A 67 -18.67 0.25 17.14
N LYS A 68 -19.27 -0.79 16.56
CA LYS A 68 -18.59 -2.07 16.30
C LYS A 68 -17.39 -1.92 15.38
N THR A 69 -17.50 -1.07 14.36
CA THR A 69 -16.38 -0.76 13.46
C THR A 69 -15.23 -0.11 14.22
N TYR A 70 -15.50 0.88 15.09
CA TYR A 70 -14.46 1.55 15.86
C TYR A 70 -13.77 0.61 16.87
N GLU A 71 -14.53 -0.27 17.52
CA GLU A 71 -13.99 -1.32 18.39
C GLU A 71 -13.07 -2.28 17.61
N TYR A 72 -13.53 -2.76 16.46
CA TYR A 72 -12.78 -3.66 15.59
C TYR A 72 -11.48 -3.03 15.06
N GLU A 73 -11.54 -1.77 14.60
CA GLU A 73 -10.37 -1.03 14.15
C GLU A 73 -9.33 -0.91 15.28
N LYS A 74 -9.76 -0.61 16.51
CA LYS A 74 -8.85 -0.57 17.67
C LYS A 74 -8.18 -1.91 17.96
N ASP A 75 -8.95 -2.99 17.88
CA ASP A 75 -8.44 -4.35 18.09
C ASP A 75 -7.40 -4.74 17.03
N THR A 76 -7.49 -4.18 15.83
CA THR A 76 -6.59 -4.51 14.72
C THR A 76 -5.37 -3.60 14.58
N ILE A 77 -5.21 -2.56 15.42
CA ILE A 77 -4.06 -1.63 15.39
C ILE A 77 -2.72 -2.36 15.31
N MET A 78 -2.52 -3.40 16.13
CA MET A 78 -1.25 -4.15 16.13
C MET A 78 -0.99 -4.85 14.78
N SER A 79 -2.02 -5.43 14.18
CA SER A 79 -1.92 -6.05 12.86
C SER A 79 -1.61 -5.02 11.78
N SER A 80 -2.22 -3.85 11.86
CA SER A 80 -2.00 -2.76 10.90
C SER A 80 -0.58 -2.19 11.01
N ILE A 81 -0.05 -1.99 12.22
CA ILE A 81 1.35 -1.58 12.44
C ILE A 81 2.31 -2.61 11.83
N LEU A 82 2.04 -3.90 12.03
CA LEU A 82 2.86 -4.97 11.48
C LEU A 82 2.79 -5.02 9.95
N SER A 83 1.59 -4.89 9.37
CA SER A 83 1.37 -4.83 7.92
C SER A 83 2.13 -3.66 7.28
N LEU A 84 2.05 -2.48 7.91
CA LEU A 84 2.80 -1.29 7.50
C LEU A 84 4.32 -1.54 7.58
N GLY A 85 4.78 -2.16 8.67
CA GLY A 85 6.18 -2.55 8.86
C GLY A 85 6.67 -3.51 7.77
N VAL A 86 5.89 -4.54 7.44
CA VAL A 86 6.19 -5.49 6.35
C VAL A 86 6.26 -4.78 5.01
N THR A 87 5.32 -3.87 4.73
CA THR A 87 5.29 -3.09 3.49
C THR A 87 6.55 -2.23 3.35
N VAL A 88 6.93 -1.51 4.40
CA VAL A 88 8.17 -0.70 4.41
C VAL A 88 9.42 -1.57 4.32
N ALA A 89 9.46 -2.71 5.02
CA ALA A 89 10.58 -3.63 4.97
C ALA A 89 10.75 -4.25 3.56
N TYR A 90 9.66 -4.66 2.91
CA TYR A 90 9.71 -5.29 1.60
C TYR A 90 10.01 -4.28 0.48
N PHE A 91 9.25 -3.19 0.41
CA PHE A 91 9.42 -2.23 -0.68
C PHE A 91 10.60 -1.29 -0.44
N GLY A 92 10.74 -0.77 0.77
CA GLY A 92 11.78 0.18 1.14
C GLY A 92 13.13 -0.49 1.41
N VAL A 93 13.20 -1.35 2.45
CA VAL A 93 14.48 -1.91 2.89
C VAL A 93 15.01 -2.93 1.86
N TYR A 94 14.25 -3.98 1.57
CA TYR A 94 14.66 -5.00 0.62
C TYR A 94 14.84 -4.40 -0.78
N GLY A 95 13.88 -3.60 -1.26
CA GLY A 95 14.01 -2.92 -2.55
C GLY A 95 15.31 -2.10 -2.67
N TYR A 96 15.71 -1.38 -1.62
CA TYR A 96 16.95 -0.60 -1.60
C TYR A 96 18.21 -1.48 -1.63
N PHE A 97 18.31 -2.46 -0.73
CA PHE A 97 19.47 -3.35 -0.66
C PHE A 97 19.66 -4.18 -1.94
N PHE A 98 18.58 -4.44 -2.68
CA PHE A 98 18.61 -5.07 -3.99
C PHE A 98 18.63 -4.06 -5.15
N LYS A 99 19.24 -2.89 -4.94
CA LYS A 99 19.50 -1.86 -5.96
C LYS A 99 18.26 -1.38 -6.73
N GLY A 100 17.14 -1.22 -6.03
CA GLY A 100 15.88 -0.80 -6.64
C GLY A 100 15.07 -1.94 -7.27
N GLN A 101 15.37 -3.20 -6.93
CA GLN A 101 14.64 -4.37 -7.39
C GLN A 101 13.90 -5.09 -6.25
N THR A 102 12.58 -5.08 -6.34
CA THR A 102 11.74 -6.05 -5.62
C THR A 102 11.69 -7.37 -6.39
N LEU A 103 11.14 -8.44 -5.80
CA LEU A 103 11.05 -9.73 -6.49
C LEU A 103 10.21 -9.63 -7.78
N GLY A 104 9.08 -8.93 -7.77
CA GLY A 104 8.28 -8.70 -8.98
C GLY A 104 9.06 -7.97 -10.08
N LYS A 105 9.83 -6.95 -9.70
CA LYS A 105 10.70 -6.21 -10.64
C LYS A 105 11.82 -7.08 -11.19
N LYS A 106 12.39 -7.95 -10.36
CA LYS A 106 13.42 -8.92 -10.76
C LYS A 106 12.89 -9.92 -11.78
N VAL A 107 11.68 -10.44 -11.57
CA VAL A 107 11.00 -11.35 -12.52
C VAL A 107 10.78 -10.67 -13.87
N LEU A 108 10.33 -9.40 -13.86
CA LEU A 108 10.03 -8.64 -15.09
C LEU A 108 11.22 -7.87 -15.66
N LYS A 109 12.40 -8.02 -15.05
CA LYS A 109 13.68 -7.43 -15.47
C LYS A 109 13.62 -5.91 -15.60
N ILE A 110 12.95 -5.26 -14.65
CA ILE A 110 12.94 -3.81 -14.52
C ILE A 110 13.64 -3.38 -13.23
N GLN A 111 14.13 -2.15 -13.18
CA GLN A 111 14.86 -1.65 -12.03
C GLN A 111 14.58 -0.17 -11.81
N ILE A 112 14.49 0.24 -10.54
CA ILE A 112 14.47 1.65 -10.17
C ILE A 112 15.90 2.18 -10.16
N VAL A 113 16.15 3.27 -10.87
CA VAL A 113 17.43 3.96 -10.92
C VAL A 113 17.22 5.47 -10.72
N PRO A 114 18.27 6.22 -10.35
CA PRO A 114 18.21 7.67 -10.34
C PRO A 114 17.90 8.18 -11.75
N ASN A 115 17.18 9.30 -11.83
CA ASN A 115 16.85 9.88 -13.12
C ASN A 115 18.09 10.46 -13.83
N ASN A 116 19.07 10.92 -13.05
CA ASN A 116 20.34 11.42 -13.52
C ASN A 116 21.34 10.27 -13.63
N ASP A 117 21.93 10.10 -14.81
CA ASP A 117 22.86 9.02 -15.06
C ASP A 117 24.16 9.22 -14.26
N GLY A 118 24.70 8.12 -13.71
CA GLY A 118 25.92 8.14 -12.88
C GLY A 118 25.72 8.51 -11.41
N GLU A 119 24.51 8.88 -10.99
CA GLU A 119 24.17 9.03 -9.58
C GLU A 119 23.85 7.67 -8.94
N GLU A 120 24.12 7.54 -7.64
CA GLU A 120 23.68 6.40 -6.84
C GLU A 120 22.26 6.63 -6.28
N LEU A 121 21.55 5.54 -6.01
CA LEU A 121 20.26 5.61 -5.32
C LEU A 121 20.44 6.18 -3.92
N ASN A 122 19.94 7.39 -3.71
CA ASN A 122 19.89 7.99 -2.38
C ASN A 122 18.88 7.21 -1.50
N PRO A 123 19.31 6.62 -0.36
CA PRO A 123 18.42 5.82 0.48
C PRO A 123 17.23 6.60 1.04
N GLY A 124 17.41 7.88 1.39
CA GLY A 124 16.33 8.72 1.91
C GLY A 124 15.27 9.01 0.85
N LEU A 125 15.69 9.36 -0.38
CA LEU A 125 14.78 9.57 -1.50
C LEU A 125 14.11 8.26 -1.93
N PHE A 126 14.83 7.14 -1.87
CA PHE A 126 14.25 5.82 -2.16
C PHE A 126 13.17 5.44 -1.14
N MET A 127 13.43 5.66 0.16
CA MET A 127 12.42 5.43 1.20
C MET A 127 11.21 6.34 1.03
N LEU A 128 11.43 7.63 0.76
CA LEU A 128 10.34 8.58 0.49
C LEU A 128 9.51 8.14 -0.72
N ARG A 129 10.16 7.67 -1.78
CA ARG A 129 9.50 7.13 -2.98
C ARG A 129 8.54 5.99 -2.63
N GLU A 130 8.99 5.01 -1.84
CA GLU A 130 8.14 3.88 -1.45
C GLU A 130 7.02 4.28 -0.48
N ILE A 131 7.28 5.22 0.44
CA ILE A 131 6.25 5.76 1.34
C ILE A 131 5.11 6.43 0.56
N ILE A 132 5.44 7.24 -0.45
CA ILE A 132 4.46 7.89 -1.32
C ILE A 132 3.75 6.83 -2.18
N LYS A 133 4.50 5.93 -2.81
CA LYS A 133 3.95 4.92 -3.72
C LYS A 133 2.93 4.00 -3.05
N ASN A 134 3.19 3.60 -1.81
CA ASN A 134 2.36 2.65 -1.07
C ASN A 134 1.39 3.34 -0.10
N ASN A 135 1.21 4.66 -0.18
CA ASN A 135 0.35 5.45 0.72
C ASN A 135 0.65 5.28 2.23
N SER A 136 1.85 4.82 2.59
CA SER A 136 2.22 4.47 3.96
C SER A 136 2.08 5.61 4.96
N ILE A 137 2.24 6.86 4.51
CA ILE A 137 2.06 8.05 5.35
C ILE A 137 0.60 8.26 5.77
N PHE A 138 -0.36 7.97 4.88
CA PHE A 138 -1.79 8.09 5.17
C PHE A 138 -2.26 6.98 6.11
N GLU A 139 -1.75 5.76 5.91
CA GLU A 139 -2.01 4.63 6.81
C GLU A 139 -1.47 4.90 8.21
N LEU A 140 -0.23 5.41 8.33
CA LEU A 140 0.33 5.84 9.61
C LEU A 140 -0.51 6.95 10.27
N ALA A 141 -0.97 7.95 9.50
CA ALA A 141 -1.82 9.00 10.02
C ALA A 141 -3.16 8.46 10.55
N ASN A 142 -3.79 7.53 9.83
CA ASN A 142 -5.01 6.86 10.27
C ASN A 142 -4.81 6.10 11.59
N LEU A 143 -3.69 5.38 11.74
CA LEU A 143 -3.36 4.68 13.00
C LEU A 143 -3.18 5.64 14.18
N ILE A 144 -2.54 6.79 13.95
CA ILE A 144 -2.39 7.82 14.98
C ILE A 144 -3.76 8.36 15.38
N VAL A 145 -4.60 8.74 14.41
CA VAL A 145 -5.94 9.26 14.66
C VAL A 145 -6.80 8.25 15.44
N LEU A 146 -6.80 6.98 15.03
CA LEU A 146 -7.52 5.91 15.72
C LEU A 146 -7.08 5.74 17.19
N SER A 147 -5.78 5.91 17.44
CA SER A 147 -5.20 5.74 18.77
C SER A 147 -5.53 6.89 19.73
N VAL A 148 -5.70 8.12 19.22
CA VAL A 148 -5.82 9.32 20.07
C VAL A 148 -7.17 10.01 20.03
N CYS A 149 -7.97 9.83 18.97
CA CYS A 149 -9.22 10.54 18.78
C CYS A 149 -10.44 9.76 19.30
N SER A 150 -11.51 10.49 19.65
CA SER A 150 -12.82 9.89 19.92
C SER A 150 -13.46 9.32 18.64
N LYS A 151 -14.41 8.40 18.78
CA LYS A 151 -15.14 7.74 17.66
C LYS A 151 -15.58 8.73 16.57
N SER A 152 -16.30 9.79 16.94
CA SER A 152 -16.83 10.78 15.99
C SER A 152 -15.72 11.52 15.23
N LEU A 153 -14.67 11.93 15.95
CA LEU A 153 -13.54 12.62 15.35
C LEU A 153 -12.71 11.68 14.47
N TYR A 154 -12.56 10.41 14.88
CA TYR A 154 -11.89 9.37 14.10
C TYR A 154 -12.53 9.21 12.74
N PHE A 155 -13.84 8.95 12.65
CA PHE A 155 -14.50 8.76 11.36
C PHE A 155 -14.40 9.99 10.45
N SER A 156 -14.51 11.20 11.02
CA SER A 156 -14.38 12.44 10.26
C SER A 156 -12.97 12.60 9.66
N LEU A 157 -11.93 12.37 10.48
CA LEU A 157 -10.54 12.49 10.04
C LEU A 157 -10.12 11.34 9.12
N ASN A 158 -10.54 10.11 9.41
CA ASN A 158 -10.28 8.94 8.59
C ASN A 158 -10.82 9.12 7.17
N GLY A 159 -12.03 9.67 7.01
CA GLY A 159 -12.59 9.98 5.70
C GLY A 159 -11.73 10.98 4.91
N ILE A 160 -11.26 12.05 5.57
CA ILE A 160 -10.39 13.06 4.94
C ILE A 160 -9.04 12.46 4.54
N ILE A 161 -8.39 11.74 5.46
CA ILE A 161 -7.06 11.13 5.24
C ILE A 161 -7.13 10.09 4.12
N SER A 162 -8.15 9.23 4.12
CA SER A 162 -8.33 8.19 3.11
C SER A 162 -8.59 8.81 1.73
N THR A 163 -9.46 9.82 1.65
CA THR A 163 -9.71 10.56 0.40
C THR A 163 -8.44 11.22 -0.13
N ALA A 164 -7.61 11.80 0.75
CA ALA A 164 -6.32 12.37 0.34
C ALA A 164 -5.36 11.30 -0.20
N GLY A 165 -5.31 10.12 0.41
CA GLY A 165 -4.54 8.98 -0.07
C GLY A 165 -5.01 8.50 -1.46
N ASP A 166 -6.31 8.44 -1.69
CA ASP A 166 -6.89 8.08 -2.98
C ASP A 166 -6.55 9.10 -4.08
N ILE A 167 -6.59 10.40 -3.75
CA ILE A 167 -6.15 11.45 -4.66
C ILE A 167 -4.68 11.26 -5.03
N VAL A 168 -3.79 10.98 -4.07
CA VAL A 168 -2.38 10.71 -4.35
C VAL A 168 -2.20 9.48 -5.24
N LEU A 169 -2.95 8.40 -5.00
CA LEU A 169 -2.93 7.21 -5.85
C LEU A 169 -3.36 7.53 -7.29
N LEU A 170 -4.44 8.29 -7.47
CA LEU A 170 -4.90 8.74 -8.77
C LEU A 170 -3.86 9.61 -9.47
N LEU A 171 -3.17 10.49 -8.74
CA LEU A 171 -2.07 11.29 -9.30
C LEU A 171 -0.88 10.42 -9.71
N ILE A 172 -0.52 9.39 -8.93
CA ILE A 172 0.54 8.44 -9.29
C ILE A 172 0.19 7.72 -10.60
N ILE A 173 -1.02 7.19 -10.72
CA ILE A 173 -1.47 6.47 -11.93
C ILE A 173 -1.57 7.43 -13.11
N GLY A 174 -2.20 8.59 -12.92
CA GLY A 174 -2.39 9.59 -13.97
C GLY A 174 -1.06 10.09 -14.52
N THR A 175 -0.09 10.41 -13.66
CA THR A 175 1.25 10.81 -14.10
C THR A 175 1.98 9.70 -14.85
N MET A 176 1.85 8.43 -14.43
CA MET A 176 2.45 7.30 -15.15
C MET A 176 1.83 7.07 -16.54
N ILE A 177 0.52 7.30 -16.70
CA ILE A 177 -0.18 7.07 -17.97
C ILE A 177 0.05 8.22 -18.95
N PHE A 178 -0.07 9.47 -18.48
CA PHE A 178 -0.14 10.67 -19.33
C PHE A 178 1.19 11.37 -19.56
N ARG A 179 2.25 11.07 -18.79
CA ARG A 179 3.58 11.67 -19.03
C ARG A 179 4.36 10.87 -20.06
N ASP A 180 5.11 11.58 -20.89
CA ASP A 180 5.97 10.98 -21.91
C ASP A 180 7.10 10.13 -21.32
N ASP A 181 7.55 10.44 -20.10
CA ASP A 181 8.60 9.70 -19.38
C ASP A 181 8.06 8.57 -18.50
N GLU A 182 6.74 8.36 -18.48
CA GLU A 182 6.03 7.30 -17.76
C GLU A 182 6.34 7.24 -16.26
N ARG A 183 6.80 8.35 -15.66
CA ARG A 183 7.11 8.44 -14.23
C ARG A 183 5.85 8.72 -13.44
N GLY A 184 5.60 7.89 -12.42
CA GLY A 184 4.57 8.19 -11.44
C GLY A 184 4.95 9.38 -10.56
N LEU A 185 3.99 9.96 -9.85
CA LEU A 185 4.22 11.11 -8.95
C LEU A 185 5.38 10.85 -7.96
N HIS A 186 5.46 9.64 -7.41
CA HIS A 186 6.54 9.22 -6.52
C HIS A 186 7.92 9.23 -7.20
N ASP A 187 8.01 8.84 -8.47
CA ASP A 187 9.24 8.86 -9.28
C ASP A 187 9.68 10.31 -9.56
N VAL A 188 8.72 11.18 -9.90
CA VAL A 188 8.96 12.60 -10.19
C VAL A 188 9.49 13.34 -8.96
N ILE A 189 8.80 13.20 -7.82
CA ILE A 189 9.19 13.85 -6.56
C ILE A 189 10.58 13.37 -6.11
N CYS A 190 10.85 12.07 -6.22
CA CYS A 190 12.07 11.47 -5.70
C CYS A 190 13.21 11.39 -6.72
N LYS A 191 13.03 12.00 -7.92
CA LYS A 191 14.03 12.03 -9.00
C LYS A 191 14.52 10.63 -9.40
N THR A 192 13.61 9.67 -9.50
CA THR A 192 13.90 8.30 -9.95
C THR A 192 13.17 7.98 -11.25
N LYS A 193 13.62 6.92 -11.94
CA LYS A 193 12.96 6.35 -13.12
C LYS A 193 13.02 4.83 -13.02
N VAL A 194 12.13 4.14 -13.73
CA VAL A 194 12.19 2.68 -13.88
C VAL A 194 12.64 2.35 -15.29
N ILE A 195 13.69 1.54 -15.41
CA ILE A 195 14.30 1.15 -16.69
C ILE A 195 14.10 -0.35 -16.96
N ASP A 196 14.17 -0.74 -18.23
CA ASP A 196 14.26 -2.14 -18.67
C ASP A 196 15.72 -2.59 -18.72
N LEU A 197 16.05 -3.66 -18.02
CA LEU A 197 17.41 -4.20 -18.01
C LEU A 197 17.78 -4.94 -19.30
N LYS A 198 16.82 -5.32 -20.14
CA LYS A 198 17.15 -5.94 -21.44
C LYS A 198 17.65 -4.92 -22.45
N GLU A 199 17.04 -3.73 -22.48
CA GLU A 199 17.38 -2.67 -23.42
C GLU A 199 18.76 -2.06 -23.11
N GLU A 200 19.09 -1.93 -21.82
CA GLU A 200 20.39 -1.39 -21.39
C GLU A 200 21.59 -2.29 -21.75
N ASN A 201 21.39 -3.62 -21.82
CA ASN A 201 22.44 -4.56 -22.24
C ASN A 201 22.58 -4.70 -23.77
N SER A 202 21.77 -3.96 -24.55
CA SER A 202 21.76 -4.00 -26.02
C SER A 202 22.41 -2.78 -26.68
N ASN A 203 22.86 -1.80 -25.88
CA ASN A 203 23.60 -0.59 -26.28
C ASN A 203 25.05 -0.66 -25.78
#